data_AF-A0A355H9T6-F1
#
_entry.id   AF-A0A355H9T6-F1
#
_cell.length_a   1.000
_cell.length_b   1.000
_cell.length_c   1.000
_cell.angle_alpha   90.00
_cell.angle_beta   90.00
_cell.angle_gamma   90.00
#
_symmetry.space_group_name_H-M   'P 1'
#
loop_
_entity.id
_entity.type
_entity.pdbx_description
1 polymer ?
#
loop_
_entity_poly.entity_id
_entity_poly.type
_entity_poly.pdbx_seq_one_letter_code
_entity_poly.pdbx_strand_id
1 'polypeptide(L)'
;MKRLLLVAITMFLLGSMGYFATQNSHNVSLNIFGNFSIQLSVWMVIAVSFVSGWVVTELWQFISHPQRFVQSFLGKFSRYRENKKLQLTQNFETASLLRDQKQVRKNYNKLDNQKTPLSIRILYLEQLRYVNSAEELLIKYAELRAKHQGNFQVLLPYLKLACEVSEWDLTERLSHEILRISQGHPDALEGLRQFHIFRQDWVACIEQERDLLKKFSGSLITKNLVQEHEEHLQKALRQDPKCLKNWSFRYLPQKRDRRNDKPLEAIGEARQLQKSGMFMEAGRVLKEAYENTASLELLESLENVFK
;
A
#
# COMPACT_ATOMS: atom_id res chain seq x y z
N MET A 1 24.67 24.75 27.99
CA MET A 1 25.17 26.00 28.59
C MET A 1 26.47 25.85 29.37
N LYS A 2 26.58 24.98 30.39
CA LYS A 2 27.85 24.78 31.15
C LYS A 2 29.10 24.49 30.30
N ARG A 3 28.99 23.69 29.22
CA ARG A 3 30.11 23.37 28.32
C ARG A 3 30.55 24.54 27.42
N LEU A 4 29.62 25.37 26.96
CA LEU A 4 29.93 26.56 26.16
C LEU A 4 30.58 27.66 27.03
N LEU A 5 30.11 27.82 28.26
CA LEU A 5 30.72 28.72 29.24
C LEU A 5 32.16 28.29 29.56
N LEU A 6 32.40 26.99 29.74
CA LEU A 6 33.73 26.44 30.01
C LEU A 6 34.69 26.67 28.85
N VAL A 7 34.24 26.48 27.60
CA VAL A 7 35.03 26.75 26.39
C VAL A 7 35.32 28.25 26.21
N ALA A 8 34.36 29.11 26.53
CA ALA A 8 34.57 30.57 26.48
C ALA A 8 35.57 31.02 27.54
N ILE A 9 35.50 30.48 28.76
CA ILE A 9 36.45 30.77 29.84
C ILE A 9 37.85 30.25 29.49
N THR A 10 37.98 29.06 28.89
CA THR A 10 39.30 28.55 28.46
C THR A 10 39.87 29.34 27.30
N MET A 11 39.05 29.76 26.31
CA MET A 11 39.53 30.67 25.26
C MET A 11 39.95 32.03 25.80
N PHE A 12 39.23 32.58 26.78
CA PHE A 12 39.57 33.84 27.41
C PHE A 12 40.88 33.73 28.22
N LEU A 13 41.06 32.65 28.97
CA LEU A 13 42.30 32.38 29.70
C LEU A 13 43.49 32.16 28.75
N LEU A 14 43.32 31.39 27.68
CA LEU A 14 44.36 31.18 26.66
C LEU A 14 44.71 32.46 25.90
N GLY A 15 43.71 33.29 25.58
CA GLY A 15 43.91 34.59 24.95
C GLY A 15 44.63 35.58 25.87
N SER A 16 44.26 35.63 27.14
CA SER A 16 44.94 36.48 28.14
C SER A 16 46.37 36.02 28.40
N MET A 17 46.63 34.72 28.53
CA MET A 17 47.98 34.16 28.64
C MET A 17 48.83 34.43 27.38
N GLY A 18 48.23 34.34 26.18
CA GLY A 18 48.93 34.66 24.93
C GLY A 18 49.35 36.13 24.86
N TYR A 19 48.49 37.05 25.32
CA TYR A 19 48.77 38.47 25.37
C TYR A 19 49.87 38.85 26.39
N PHE A 20 49.86 38.25 27.58
CA PHE A 20 50.91 38.50 28.58
C PHE A 20 52.25 37.84 28.20
N ALA A 21 52.23 36.76 27.43
CA ALA A 21 53.46 36.08 27.03
C ALA A 21 54.15 36.69 25.79
N THR A 22 53.42 37.37 24.90
CA THR A 22 54.06 38.18 23.84
C THR A 22 54.82 39.38 24.41
N GLN A 23 54.48 39.84 25.63
CA GLN A 23 55.24 40.87 26.33
C GLN A 23 56.47 40.37 27.09
N ASN A 24 56.58 39.06 27.39
CA ASN A 24 57.71 38.46 28.09
C ASN A 24 58.31 37.31 27.28
N SER A 25 59.17 37.64 26.31
CA SER A 25 59.79 36.68 25.38
C SER A 25 61.02 35.97 25.97
N HIS A 26 60.88 35.35 27.14
CA HIS A 26 61.92 34.46 27.64
C HIS A 26 61.81 33.12 26.88
N ASN A 27 62.90 32.70 26.24
CA ASN A 27 63.00 31.40 25.57
C ASN A 27 63.51 30.36 26.57
N VAL A 28 62.83 29.22 26.64
CA VAL A 28 63.26 28.08 27.46
C VAL A 28 63.85 27.03 26.54
N SER A 29 65.07 26.59 26.85
CA SER A 29 65.69 25.45 26.18
C SER A 29 65.13 24.15 26.75
N LEU A 30 64.32 23.45 25.98
CA LEU A 30 63.85 22.11 26.31
C LEU A 30 64.81 21.08 25.71
N ASN A 31 65.43 20.28 26.58
CA ASN A 31 66.24 19.14 26.17
C ASN A 31 65.31 17.94 25.99
N ILE A 32 65.09 17.55 24.74
CA ILE A 32 64.10 16.52 24.43
C ILE A 32 64.74 15.13 24.53
N PHE A 33 65.96 14.92 24.02
CA PHE A 33 66.79 13.73 24.26
C PHE A 33 68.26 14.02 23.88
N GLY A 34 69.22 13.75 24.78
CA GLY A 34 70.66 13.98 24.54
C GLY A 34 71.05 15.44 24.28
N ASN A 35 71.99 15.68 23.37
CA ASN A 35 72.54 17.02 23.04
C ASN A 35 71.62 17.91 22.17
N PHE A 36 70.38 17.49 21.87
CA PHE A 36 69.44 18.30 21.10
C PHE A 36 68.57 19.16 22.03
N SER A 37 68.83 20.48 21.99
CA SER A 37 68.04 21.49 22.68
C SER A 37 67.20 22.27 21.66
N ILE A 38 65.91 22.41 21.93
CA ILE A 38 65.02 23.28 21.15
C ILE A 38 64.65 24.46 22.03
N GLN A 39 64.90 25.68 21.56
CA GLN A 39 64.44 26.89 22.22
C GLN A 39 62.99 27.13 21.84
N LEU A 40 62.08 26.94 22.80
CA LEU A 40 60.67 27.21 22.65
C LEU A 40 60.31 28.41 23.53
N SER A 41 59.39 29.25 23.06
CA SER A 41 58.83 30.31 23.91
C SER A 41 58.04 29.68 25.06
N VAL A 42 58.13 30.27 26.25
CA VAL A 42 57.43 29.77 27.46
C VAL A 42 55.95 29.50 27.20
N TRP A 43 55.30 30.32 26.38
CA TRP A 43 53.88 30.15 26.04
C TRP A 43 53.60 28.89 25.22
N MET A 44 54.47 28.51 24.28
CA MET A 44 54.32 27.24 23.56
C MET A 44 54.43 26.06 24.53
N VAL A 45 55.31 26.13 25.53
CA VAL A 45 55.46 25.07 26.54
C VAL A 45 54.19 24.95 27.40
N ILE A 46 53.62 26.08 27.83
CA ILE A 46 52.38 26.11 28.61
C ILE A 46 51.20 25.62 27.77
N ALA A 47 51.06 26.08 26.53
CA ALA A 47 49.99 25.66 25.63
C ALA A 47 50.09 24.16 25.31
N VAL A 48 51.29 23.66 25.01
CA VAL A 48 51.52 22.23 24.75
C VAL A 48 51.24 21.40 26.01
N SER A 49 51.60 21.89 27.20
CA SER A 49 51.33 21.22 28.48
C SER A 49 49.85 21.23 28.86
N PHE A 50 49.12 22.28 28.51
CA PHE A 50 47.68 22.36 28.73
C PHE A 50 46.91 21.45 27.76
N VAL A 51 47.28 21.46 26.48
CA VAL A 51 46.71 20.57 25.47
C VAL A 51 47.07 19.12 25.80
N SER A 52 48.31 18.83 26.20
CA SER A 52 48.71 17.47 26.60
C SER A 52 48.00 17.04 27.88
N GLY A 53 47.82 17.94 28.86
CA GLY A 53 47.01 17.68 30.06
C GLY A 53 45.56 17.35 29.71
N TRP A 54 44.93 18.13 28.82
CA TRP A 54 43.57 17.84 28.36
C TRP A 54 43.48 16.51 27.61
N VAL A 55 44.41 16.25 26.68
CA VAL A 55 44.50 14.99 25.94
C VAL A 55 44.70 13.80 26.88
N VAL A 56 45.57 13.93 27.89
CA VAL A 56 45.79 12.89 28.92
C VAL A 56 44.52 12.69 29.75
N THR A 57 43.79 13.75 30.12
CA THR A 57 42.53 13.60 30.85
C THR A 57 41.41 12.96 30.02
N GLU A 58 41.29 13.29 28.73
CA GLU A 58 40.34 12.65 27.82
C GLU A 58 40.73 11.19 27.55
N LEU A 59 42.02 10.89 27.36
CA LEU A 59 42.55 9.53 27.24
C LEU A 59 42.35 8.73 28.54
N TRP A 60 42.53 9.35 29.70
CA TRP A 60 42.29 8.71 30.99
C TRP A 60 40.80 8.45 31.21
N GLN A 61 39.91 9.38 30.85
CA GLN A 61 38.45 9.15 30.87
C GLN A 61 38.04 8.06 29.87
N PHE A 62 38.72 7.97 28.73
CA PHE A 62 38.53 6.91 27.73
C PHE A 62 38.95 5.53 28.27
N ILE A 63 40.10 5.43 28.97
CA ILE A 63 40.61 4.18 29.55
C ILE A 63 39.83 3.78 30.82
N SER A 64 39.44 4.74 31.66
CA SER A 64 38.77 4.48 32.96
C SER A 64 37.28 4.16 32.82
N HIS A 65 36.59 4.69 31.81
CA HIS A 65 35.17 4.44 31.57
C HIS A 65 34.84 4.07 30.10
N PRO A 66 35.49 3.03 29.55
CA PRO A 66 35.34 2.64 28.14
C PRO A 66 33.88 2.28 27.81
N GLN A 67 33.17 1.66 28.75
CA GLN A 67 31.76 1.29 28.57
C GLN A 67 30.84 2.50 28.36
N ARG A 68 31.02 3.61 29.10
CA ARG A 68 30.19 4.82 28.95
C ARG A 68 30.48 5.54 27.64
N PHE A 69 31.73 5.59 27.20
CA PHE A 69 32.11 6.17 25.92
C PHE A 69 31.53 5.35 24.77
N VAL A 70 31.73 4.03 24.77
CA VAL A 70 31.19 3.12 23.75
C VAL A 70 29.68 3.23 23.70
N GLN A 71 28.97 3.26 24.83
CA GLN A 71 27.52 3.46 24.86
C GLN A 71 27.08 4.82 24.30
N SER A 72 27.76 5.91 24.65
CA SER A 72 27.46 7.25 24.11
C SER A 72 27.75 7.35 22.61
N PHE A 73 28.84 6.76 22.13
CA PHE A 73 29.21 6.77 20.73
C PHE A 73 28.27 5.89 19.90
N LEU A 74 28.00 4.66 20.35
CA LEU A 74 27.03 3.76 19.73
C LEU A 74 25.64 4.39 19.71
N GLY A 75 25.22 5.06 20.79
CA GLY A 75 23.94 5.76 20.86
C GLY A 75 23.84 6.98 19.93
N LYS A 76 24.92 7.74 19.75
CA LYS A 76 24.97 8.84 18.77
C LYS A 76 24.99 8.32 17.35
N PHE A 77 25.73 7.25 17.10
CA PHE A 77 25.83 6.62 15.79
C PHE A 77 24.51 5.95 15.37
N SER A 78 23.83 5.28 16.30
CA SER A 78 22.50 4.70 16.05
C SER A 78 21.49 5.79 15.70
N ARG A 79 21.42 6.87 16.50
CA ARG A 79 20.56 8.03 16.20
C ARG A 79 20.87 8.68 14.86
N TYR A 80 22.16 8.84 14.52
CA TYR A 80 22.55 9.37 13.22
C TYR A 80 22.07 8.45 12.08
N ARG A 81 22.24 7.13 12.22
CA ARG A 81 21.80 6.15 11.23
C ARG A 81 20.27 6.15 11.08
N GLU A 82 19.54 6.22 12.18
CA GLU A 82 18.08 6.31 12.21
C GLU A 82 17.60 7.59 11.55
N ASN A 83 18.16 8.75 11.91
CA ASN A 83 17.83 10.03 11.30
C ASN A 83 18.10 10.03 9.80
N LYS A 84 19.22 9.44 9.36
CA LYS A 84 19.54 9.32 7.94
C LYS A 84 18.55 8.41 7.21
N LYS A 85 18.10 7.31 7.84
CA LYS A 85 17.08 6.43 7.27
C LYS A 85 15.74 7.18 7.15
N LEU A 86 15.33 7.88 8.21
CA LEU A 86 14.12 8.70 8.22
C LEU A 86 14.14 9.75 7.11
N GLN A 87 15.25 10.48 6.98
CA GLN A 87 15.42 11.50 5.94
C GLN A 87 15.33 10.89 4.53
N LEU A 88 15.92 9.71 4.31
CA LEU A 88 15.80 9.01 3.03
C LEU A 88 14.37 8.59 2.72
N THR A 89 13.63 8.09 3.73
CA THR A 89 12.22 7.74 3.59
C THR A 89 11.37 8.98 3.27
N GLN A 90 11.57 10.09 3.99
CA GLN A 90 10.89 11.35 3.71
C GLN A 90 11.19 11.90 2.32
N ASN A 91 12.45 11.82 1.87
CA ASN A 91 12.84 12.23 0.52
C ASN A 91 12.19 11.35 -0.55
N PHE A 92 12.05 10.04 -0.29
CA PHE A 92 11.34 9.12 -1.18
C PHE A 92 9.83 9.43 -1.23
N GLU A 93 9.19 9.64 -0.09
CA GLU A 93 7.77 10.01 0.00
C GLU A 93 7.50 11.35 -0.70
N THR A 94 8.32 12.36 -0.44
CA THR A 94 8.22 13.67 -1.09
C THR A 94 8.36 13.55 -2.61
N ALA A 95 9.35 12.80 -3.09
CA ALA A 95 9.52 12.56 -4.53
C ALA A 95 8.33 11.79 -5.14
N SER A 96 7.76 10.83 -4.38
CA SER A 96 6.59 10.05 -4.79
C SER A 96 5.34 10.91 -4.89
N LEU A 97 5.15 11.86 -3.98
CA LEU A 97 4.06 12.84 -4.01
C LEU A 97 4.21 13.82 -5.19
N LEU A 98 5.44 14.28 -5.45
CA LEU A 98 5.75 15.19 -6.57
C LEU A 98 5.82 14.48 -7.93
N ARG A 99 5.68 13.14 -7.96
CA ARG A 99 5.80 12.30 -9.17
C ARG A 99 7.13 12.45 -9.92
N ASP A 100 8.20 12.83 -9.22
CA ASP A 100 9.56 12.89 -9.80
C ASP A 100 10.15 11.47 -9.88
N GLN A 101 9.90 10.79 -11.00
CA GLN A 101 10.32 9.40 -11.20
C GLN A 101 11.83 9.18 -11.06
N LYS A 102 12.65 10.17 -11.45
CA LYS A 102 14.11 10.06 -11.36
C LYS A 102 14.55 10.06 -9.89
N GLN A 103 13.99 10.94 -9.08
CA GLN A 103 14.29 11.00 -7.64
C GLN A 103 13.66 9.83 -6.88
N VAL A 104 12.45 9.40 -7.25
CA VAL A 104 11.79 8.20 -6.70
C VAL A 104 12.71 6.98 -6.86
N ARG A 105 13.16 6.69 -8.09
CA ARG A 105 14.07 5.56 -8.34
C ARG A 105 15.40 5.71 -7.59
N LYS A 106 16.00 6.89 -7.61
CA LYS A 106 17.27 7.16 -6.91
C LYS A 106 17.16 6.96 -5.40
N ASN A 107 16.09 7.45 -4.77
CA ASN A 107 15.87 7.35 -3.34
C ASN A 107 15.46 5.93 -2.95
N TYR A 108 14.61 5.27 -3.76
CA TYR A 108 14.24 3.88 -3.56
C TYR A 108 15.46 2.95 -3.61
N ASN A 109 16.35 3.08 -4.60
CA ASN A 109 17.56 2.25 -4.70
C ASN A 109 18.47 2.36 -3.46
N LYS A 110 18.46 3.50 -2.76
CA LYS A 110 19.20 3.68 -1.50
C LYS A 110 18.49 3.02 -0.31
N LEU A 111 17.17 2.90 -0.39
CA LEU A 111 16.34 2.26 0.61
C LEU A 111 16.30 0.74 0.41
N ASP A 112 16.33 0.24 -0.83
CA ASP A 112 16.07 -1.15 -1.18
C ASP A 112 17.11 -2.11 -0.57
N ASN A 113 16.67 -2.76 0.50
CA ASN A 113 17.38 -3.80 1.22
C ASN A 113 16.36 -4.70 1.92
N GLN A 114 16.82 -5.83 2.49
CA GLN A 114 15.95 -6.78 3.18
C GLN A 114 15.12 -6.18 4.33
N LYS A 115 15.56 -5.07 4.94
CA LYS A 115 14.87 -4.38 6.04
C LYS A 115 13.92 -3.27 5.57
N THR A 116 13.69 -3.16 4.26
CA THR A 116 12.78 -2.16 3.69
C THR A 116 11.35 -2.59 3.98
N PRO A 117 10.54 -1.72 4.62
CA PRO A 117 9.13 -1.99 4.83
C PRO A 117 8.40 -2.31 3.53
N LEU A 118 7.48 -3.27 3.58
CA LEU A 118 6.67 -3.67 2.44
C LEU A 118 5.85 -2.50 1.88
N SER A 119 5.35 -1.61 2.74
CA SER A 119 4.64 -0.39 2.33
C SER A 119 5.46 0.50 1.39
N ILE A 120 6.78 0.64 1.62
CA ILE A 120 7.67 1.42 0.74
C ILE A 120 7.85 0.70 -0.61
N ARG A 121 7.95 -0.64 -0.60
CA ARG A 121 8.05 -1.45 -1.82
C ARG A 121 6.77 -1.33 -2.66
N ILE A 122 5.61 -1.41 -2.02
CA ILE A 122 4.30 -1.24 -2.67
C ILE A 122 4.15 0.17 -3.23
N LEU A 123 4.45 1.21 -2.44
CA LEU A 123 4.39 2.58 -2.92
C LEU A 123 5.31 2.79 -4.14
N TYR A 124 6.50 2.20 -4.14
CA TYR A 124 7.38 2.23 -5.30
C TYR A 124 6.77 1.52 -6.52
N LEU A 125 6.17 0.34 -6.35
CA LEU A 125 5.45 -0.34 -7.44
C LEU A 125 4.30 0.50 -8.00
N GLU A 126 3.57 1.20 -7.14
CA GLU A 126 2.53 2.13 -7.59
C GLU A 126 3.09 3.30 -8.39
N GLN A 127 4.27 3.84 -8.05
CA GLN A 127 4.92 4.88 -8.86
C GLN A 127 5.34 4.39 -10.24
N LEU A 128 5.67 3.10 -10.37
CA LEU A 128 6.07 2.52 -11.66
C LEU A 128 4.92 2.47 -12.67
N ARG A 129 3.66 2.67 -12.26
CA ARG A 129 2.51 2.83 -13.16
C ARG A 129 2.69 3.94 -14.21
N TYR A 130 3.52 4.94 -13.93
CA TYR A 130 3.78 6.06 -14.85
C TYR A 130 4.95 5.82 -15.81
N VAL A 131 5.61 4.66 -15.72
CA VAL A 131 6.85 4.37 -16.48
C VAL A 131 6.78 3.00 -17.16
N ASN A 132 6.21 2.01 -16.49
CA ASN A 132 6.19 0.62 -16.93
C ASN A 132 4.86 0.26 -17.61
N SER A 133 4.91 -0.76 -18.46
CA SER A 133 3.70 -1.39 -19.00
C SER A 133 2.91 -2.15 -17.93
N ALA A 134 1.64 -2.43 -18.22
CA ALA A 134 0.77 -3.26 -17.40
C ALA A 134 1.40 -4.63 -17.10
N GLU A 135 1.88 -5.32 -18.14
CA GLU A 135 2.51 -6.65 -18.04
C GLU A 135 3.72 -6.66 -17.10
N GLU A 136 4.62 -5.68 -17.25
CA GLU A 136 5.79 -5.57 -16.37
C GLU A 136 5.39 -5.33 -14.91
N LEU A 137 4.32 -4.57 -14.66
CA LEU A 137 3.82 -4.34 -13.31
C LEU A 137 3.19 -5.59 -12.71
N LEU A 138 2.42 -6.35 -13.49
CA LEU A 138 1.84 -7.62 -13.06
C LEU A 138 2.94 -8.61 -12.66
N ILE A 139 4.02 -8.72 -13.45
CA ILE A 139 5.18 -9.57 -13.13
C ILE A 139 5.79 -9.14 -11.80
N LYS A 140 6.03 -7.84 -11.60
CA LYS A 140 6.60 -7.31 -10.35
C LYS A 140 5.70 -7.59 -9.13
N TYR A 141 4.38 -7.47 -9.28
CA TYR A 141 3.45 -7.85 -8.22
C TYR A 141 3.43 -9.36 -7.96
N ALA A 142 3.53 -10.19 -9.00
CA ALA A 142 3.61 -11.64 -8.87
C ALA A 142 4.88 -12.07 -8.09
N GLU A 143 6.03 -11.47 -8.40
CA GLU A 143 7.28 -11.69 -7.67
C GLU A 143 7.17 -11.29 -6.19
N LEU A 144 6.50 -10.18 -5.91
CA LEU A 144 6.30 -9.71 -4.54
C LEU A 144 5.32 -10.61 -3.76
N ARG A 145 4.24 -11.06 -4.43
CA ARG A 145 3.27 -12.03 -3.88
C ARG A 145 3.93 -13.36 -3.56
N ALA A 146 4.83 -13.85 -4.41
CA ALA A 146 5.57 -15.09 -4.17
C ALA A 146 6.39 -15.03 -2.86
N LYS A 147 6.94 -13.86 -2.52
CA LYS A 147 7.70 -13.61 -1.28
C LYS A 147 6.83 -13.36 -0.05
N HIS A 148 5.62 -12.83 -0.25
CA HIS A 148 4.71 -12.40 0.82
C HIS A 148 3.30 -12.98 0.63
N GLN A 149 3.21 -14.30 0.62
CA GLN A 149 1.94 -15.02 0.41
C GLN A 149 0.89 -14.63 1.46
N GLY A 150 -0.36 -14.45 1.01
CA GLY A 150 -1.47 -14.09 1.89
C GLY A 150 -1.41 -12.68 2.50
N ASN A 151 -0.49 -11.82 2.09
CA ASN A 151 -0.38 -10.47 2.65
C ASN A 151 -1.25 -9.46 1.90
N PHE A 152 -2.25 -8.87 2.59
CA PHE A 152 -3.16 -7.88 2.00
C PHE A 152 -2.47 -6.65 1.43
N GLN A 153 -1.32 -6.22 1.96
CA GLN A 153 -0.57 -5.08 1.40
C GLN A 153 -0.09 -5.34 -0.03
N VAL A 154 0.04 -6.61 -0.43
CA VAL A 154 0.38 -7.02 -1.79
C VAL A 154 -0.87 -7.39 -2.58
N LEU A 155 -1.75 -8.20 -1.99
CA LEU A 155 -2.91 -8.75 -2.69
C LEU A 155 -3.90 -7.67 -3.14
N LEU A 156 -4.16 -6.65 -2.32
CA LEU A 156 -5.16 -5.62 -2.67
C LEU A 156 -4.72 -4.72 -3.83
N PRO A 157 -3.50 -4.12 -3.82
CA PRO A 157 -3.03 -3.36 -4.98
C PRO A 157 -2.84 -4.22 -6.23
N TYR A 158 -2.50 -5.51 -6.06
CA TYR A 158 -2.38 -6.43 -7.18
C TYR A 158 -3.73 -6.76 -7.81
N LEU A 159 -4.76 -7.06 -7.00
CA LEU A 159 -6.13 -7.23 -7.46
C LEU A 159 -6.62 -5.97 -8.18
N LYS A 160 -6.40 -4.80 -7.60
CA LYS A 160 -6.77 -3.52 -8.21
C LYS A 160 -6.15 -3.35 -9.60
N LEU A 161 -4.85 -3.62 -9.74
CA LEU A 161 -4.18 -3.58 -11.03
C LEU A 161 -4.79 -4.59 -12.01
N ALA A 162 -5.03 -5.83 -11.57
CA ALA A 162 -5.62 -6.87 -12.41
C ALA A 162 -7.00 -6.48 -12.94
N CYS A 163 -7.85 -5.87 -12.11
CA CYS A 163 -9.14 -5.32 -12.54
C CYS A 163 -8.95 -4.18 -13.54
N GLU A 164 -8.06 -3.22 -13.26
CA GLU A 164 -7.78 -2.06 -14.13
C GLU A 164 -7.34 -2.48 -15.52
N VAL A 165 -6.56 -3.57 -15.63
CA VAL A 165 -6.06 -4.08 -16.92
C VAL A 165 -6.93 -5.20 -17.49
N SER A 166 -8.07 -5.51 -16.87
CA SER A 166 -9.02 -6.54 -17.32
C SER A 166 -8.41 -7.96 -17.40
N GLU A 167 -7.46 -8.29 -16.53
CA GLU A 167 -6.89 -9.63 -16.40
C GLU A 167 -7.81 -10.51 -15.53
N TRP A 168 -8.87 -11.02 -16.14
CA TRP A 168 -10.00 -11.63 -15.43
C TRP A 168 -9.67 -12.94 -14.72
N ASP A 169 -8.87 -13.82 -15.33
CA ASP A 169 -8.44 -15.08 -14.69
C ASP A 169 -7.54 -14.84 -13.47
N LEU A 170 -6.79 -13.74 -13.46
CA LEU A 170 -6.01 -13.31 -12.32
C LEU A 170 -6.90 -12.68 -11.25
N THR A 171 -7.85 -11.84 -11.66
CA THR A 171 -8.83 -11.19 -10.80
C THR A 171 -9.63 -12.21 -10.00
N GLU A 172 -10.13 -13.27 -10.64
CA GLU A 172 -10.85 -14.37 -10.00
C GLU A 172 -9.97 -15.06 -8.93
N ARG A 173 -8.76 -15.47 -9.32
CA ARG A 173 -7.83 -16.17 -8.41
C ARG A 173 -7.45 -15.32 -7.19
N LEU A 174 -7.12 -14.04 -7.39
CA LEU A 174 -6.76 -13.14 -6.29
C LEU A 174 -7.95 -12.86 -5.38
N SER A 175 -9.15 -12.69 -5.95
CA SER A 175 -10.36 -12.45 -5.16
C SER A 175 -10.70 -13.64 -4.28
N HIS A 176 -10.63 -14.87 -4.81
CA HIS A 176 -10.81 -16.08 -4.01
C HIS A 176 -9.74 -16.26 -2.93
N GLU A 177 -8.48 -15.94 -3.23
CA GLU A 177 -7.42 -15.96 -2.23
C GLU A 177 -7.70 -14.99 -1.07
N ILE A 178 -8.10 -13.75 -1.39
CA ILE A 178 -8.47 -12.75 -0.37
C ILE A 178 -9.67 -13.20 0.45
N LEU A 179 -10.70 -13.76 -0.19
CA LEU A 179 -11.91 -14.24 0.51
C LEU A 179 -11.65 -15.45 1.41
N ARG A 180 -10.66 -16.28 1.09
CA ARG A 180 -10.20 -17.37 1.99
C ARG A 180 -9.56 -16.82 3.27
N ILE A 181 -8.88 -15.68 3.19
CA ILE A 181 -8.21 -15.04 4.34
C ILE A 181 -9.19 -14.19 5.14
N SER A 182 -10.01 -13.39 4.45
CA SER A 182 -11.02 -12.50 5.05
C SER A 182 -12.34 -12.64 4.31
N GLN A 183 -13.25 -13.43 4.88
CA GLN A 183 -14.55 -13.68 4.30
C GLN A 183 -15.37 -12.38 4.12
N GLY A 184 -15.79 -12.12 2.90
CA GLY A 184 -16.57 -10.94 2.53
C GLY A 184 -15.77 -9.63 2.54
N HIS A 185 -14.47 -9.69 2.25
CA HIS A 185 -13.66 -8.49 1.98
C HIS A 185 -14.23 -7.71 0.78
N PRO A 186 -14.49 -6.39 0.89
CA PRO A 186 -15.22 -5.64 -0.13
C PRO A 186 -14.51 -5.61 -1.49
N ASP A 187 -13.20 -5.35 -1.52
CA ASP A 187 -12.47 -5.28 -2.79
C ASP A 187 -12.46 -6.61 -3.55
N ALA A 188 -12.47 -7.74 -2.85
CA ALA A 188 -12.51 -9.05 -3.49
C ALA A 188 -13.92 -9.41 -3.99
N LEU A 189 -14.97 -9.01 -3.26
CA LEU A 189 -16.34 -9.14 -3.75
C LEU A 189 -16.56 -8.27 -5.00
N GLU A 190 -16.01 -7.06 -5.04
CA GLU A 190 -16.06 -6.19 -6.22
C GLU A 190 -15.25 -6.78 -7.39
N GLY A 191 -14.07 -7.35 -7.13
CA GLY A 191 -13.28 -8.06 -8.14
C GLY A 191 -14.06 -9.22 -8.77
N LEU A 192 -14.68 -10.08 -7.95
CA LEU A 192 -15.53 -11.17 -8.44
C LEU A 192 -16.77 -10.65 -9.18
N ARG A 193 -17.40 -9.59 -8.69
CA ARG A 193 -18.52 -8.96 -9.36
C ARG A 193 -18.15 -8.55 -10.79
N GLN A 194 -17.04 -7.85 -10.99
CA GLN A 194 -16.56 -7.44 -12.31
C GLN A 194 -16.23 -8.64 -13.21
N PHE A 195 -15.58 -9.67 -12.64
CA PHE A 195 -15.32 -10.93 -13.33
C PHE A 195 -16.62 -11.62 -13.82
N HIS A 196 -17.63 -11.70 -12.96
CA HIS A 196 -18.92 -12.32 -13.31
C HIS A 196 -19.69 -11.49 -14.34
N ILE A 197 -19.63 -10.15 -14.27
CA ILE A 197 -20.17 -9.27 -15.32
C ILE A 197 -19.49 -9.56 -16.66
N PHE A 198 -18.15 -9.65 -16.70
CA PHE A 198 -17.40 -9.99 -17.91
C PHE A 198 -17.81 -11.36 -18.49
N ARG A 199 -17.97 -12.37 -17.62
CA ARG A 199 -18.44 -13.72 -18.00
C ARG A 199 -19.92 -13.77 -18.36
N GLN A 200 -20.69 -12.71 -18.15
CA GLN A 200 -22.15 -12.68 -18.23
C GLN A 200 -22.82 -13.71 -17.31
N ASP A 201 -22.18 -14.02 -16.17
CA ASP A 201 -22.73 -14.87 -15.13
C ASP A 201 -23.48 -14.01 -14.10
N TRP A 202 -24.74 -13.72 -14.41
CA TRP A 202 -25.52 -12.76 -13.63
C TRP A 202 -25.92 -13.32 -12.28
N VAL A 203 -26.09 -14.65 -12.13
CA VAL A 203 -26.46 -15.28 -10.87
C VAL A 203 -25.34 -15.14 -9.85
N ALA A 204 -24.11 -15.48 -10.24
CA ALA A 204 -22.95 -15.31 -9.36
C ALA A 204 -22.64 -13.82 -9.08
N CYS A 205 -22.89 -12.94 -10.07
CA CYS A 205 -22.77 -11.49 -9.89
C CYS A 205 -23.68 -10.98 -8.75
N ILE A 206 -24.99 -11.24 -8.83
CA ILE A 206 -25.96 -10.72 -7.84
C ILE A 206 -25.71 -11.25 -6.41
N GLU A 207 -25.06 -12.40 -6.26
CA GLU A 207 -24.61 -12.90 -4.96
C GLU A 207 -23.54 -12.01 -4.34
N GLN A 208 -22.54 -11.60 -5.12
CA GLN A 208 -21.51 -10.68 -4.64
C GLN A 208 -22.11 -9.30 -4.35
N GLU A 209 -22.99 -8.81 -5.22
CA GLU A 209 -23.66 -7.52 -5.05
C GLU A 209 -24.54 -7.50 -3.79
N ARG A 210 -25.29 -8.57 -3.52
CA ARG A 210 -26.05 -8.70 -2.27
C ARG A 210 -25.16 -8.59 -1.06
N ASP A 211 -24.04 -9.31 -1.04
CA ASP A 211 -23.15 -9.34 0.11
C ASP A 211 -22.49 -7.98 0.35
N LEU A 212 -22.15 -7.26 -0.73
CA LEU A 212 -21.70 -5.87 -0.70
C LEU A 212 -22.77 -4.94 -0.14
N LEU A 213 -23.99 -4.97 -0.70
CA LEU A 213 -25.10 -4.11 -0.29
C LEU A 213 -25.52 -4.36 1.16
N LYS A 214 -25.51 -5.62 1.61
CA LYS A 214 -25.89 -6.01 2.97
C LYS A 214 -24.89 -5.50 4.02
N LYS A 215 -23.59 -5.55 3.73
CA LYS A 215 -22.53 -5.19 4.70
C LYS A 215 -22.09 -3.72 4.61
N PHE A 216 -22.15 -3.13 3.43
CA PHE A 216 -21.59 -1.81 3.14
C PHE A 216 -22.62 -0.86 2.55
N SER A 217 -23.88 -0.96 2.98
CA SER A 217 -24.98 -0.09 2.52
C SER A 217 -24.66 1.39 2.71
N GLY A 218 -24.85 2.21 1.68
CA GLY A 218 -24.65 3.67 1.72
C GLY A 218 -23.19 4.13 1.65
N SER A 219 -22.25 3.20 1.40
CA SER A 219 -20.84 3.53 1.21
C SER A 219 -20.53 3.88 -0.25
N LEU A 220 -19.31 4.37 -0.50
CA LEU A 220 -18.88 4.75 -1.85
C LEU A 220 -18.91 3.57 -2.83
N ILE A 221 -18.49 2.37 -2.39
CA ILE A 221 -18.43 1.17 -3.24
C ILE A 221 -19.84 0.69 -3.64
N THR A 222 -20.86 0.99 -2.82
CA THR A 222 -22.25 0.58 -3.08
C THR A 222 -23.13 1.69 -3.66
N LYS A 223 -22.59 2.91 -3.82
CA LYS A 223 -23.37 4.10 -4.19
C LYS A 223 -24.11 3.93 -5.52
N ASN A 224 -23.42 3.46 -6.55
CA ASN A 224 -24.01 3.20 -7.87
C ASN A 224 -24.57 1.79 -7.97
N LEU A 225 -24.07 0.87 -7.14
CA LEU A 225 -24.46 -0.54 -7.15
C LEU A 225 -25.96 -0.74 -6.95
N VAL A 226 -26.59 0.06 -6.09
CA VAL A 226 -28.04 -0.05 -5.84
C VAL A 226 -28.86 0.15 -7.14
N GLN A 227 -28.40 1.03 -8.03
CA GLN A 227 -29.09 1.32 -9.29
C GLN A 227 -28.85 0.21 -10.32
N GLU A 228 -27.61 -0.25 -10.44
CA GLU A 228 -27.20 -1.32 -11.37
C GLU A 228 -27.77 -2.69 -10.98
N HIS A 229 -27.94 -2.94 -9.68
CA HIS A 229 -28.36 -4.23 -9.15
C HIS A 229 -29.74 -4.67 -9.65
N GLU A 230 -30.67 -3.71 -9.87
CA GLU A 230 -31.98 -4.04 -10.43
C GLU A 230 -31.87 -4.65 -11.82
N GLU A 231 -31.06 -4.05 -12.69
CA GLU A 231 -30.81 -4.57 -14.03
C GLU A 231 -30.16 -5.96 -13.98
N HIS A 232 -29.20 -6.15 -13.06
CA HIS A 232 -28.53 -7.45 -12.89
C HIS A 232 -29.46 -8.54 -12.34
N LEU A 233 -30.38 -8.20 -11.43
CA LEU A 233 -31.41 -9.13 -10.97
C LEU A 233 -32.31 -9.59 -12.12
N GLN A 234 -32.70 -8.67 -13.01
CA GLN A 234 -33.51 -9.03 -14.18
C GLN A 234 -32.76 -9.94 -15.14
N LYS A 235 -31.47 -9.67 -15.39
CA LYS A 235 -30.61 -10.55 -16.20
C LYS A 235 -30.43 -11.93 -15.57
N ALA A 236 -30.24 -11.99 -14.25
CA ALA A 236 -30.12 -13.24 -13.51
C ALA A 236 -31.40 -14.09 -13.58
N LEU A 237 -32.58 -13.49 -13.44
CA LEU A 237 -33.87 -14.19 -13.59
C LEU A 237 -34.07 -14.77 -14.99
N ARG A 238 -33.63 -14.06 -16.03
CA ARG A 238 -33.69 -14.57 -17.42
C ARG A 238 -32.69 -15.70 -17.67
N GLN A 239 -31.58 -15.74 -16.93
CA GLN A 239 -30.56 -16.78 -17.04
C GLN A 239 -30.96 -18.04 -16.27
N ASP A 240 -31.38 -17.87 -15.01
CA ASP A 240 -31.91 -18.91 -14.14
C ASP A 240 -33.20 -18.44 -13.45
N PRO A 241 -34.39 -18.86 -13.95
CA PRO A 241 -35.69 -18.47 -13.40
C PRO A 241 -35.89 -18.80 -11.91
N LYS A 242 -35.13 -19.76 -11.38
CA LYS A 242 -35.33 -20.24 -10.00
C LYS A 242 -34.31 -19.65 -9.02
N CYS A 243 -33.32 -18.89 -9.48
CA CYS A 243 -32.22 -18.40 -8.64
C CYS A 243 -32.71 -17.53 -7.45
N LEU A 244 -33.83 -16.81 -7.62
CA LEU A 244 -34.37 -15.90 -6.59
C LEU A 244 -35.48 -16.50 -5.70
N LYS A 245 -35.87 -17.77 -5.88
CA LYS A 245 -37.04 -18.36 -5.20
C LYS A 245 -37.02 -18.20 -3.67
N ASN A 246 -35.84 -18.38 -3.07
CA ASN A 246 -35.61 -18.26 -1.62
C ASN A 246 -34.81 -17.01 -1.24
N TRP A 247 -34.74 -16.02 -2.13
CA TRP A 247 -33.91 -14.83 -1.94
C TRP A 247 -34.58 -13.80 -1.02
N SER A 248 -33.77 -13.18 -0.17
CA SER A 248 -34.21 -12.16 0.78
C SER A 248 -33.75 -10.77 0.33
N PHE A 249 -34.70 -9.90 -0.01
CA PHE A 249 -34.45 -8.52 -0.48
C PHE A 249 -34.33 -7.49 0.66
N ARG A 250 -34.11 -7.92 1.91
CA ARG A 250 -34.05 -7.00 3.07
C ARG A 250 -32.89 -6.00 3.01
N TYR A 251 -31.90 -6.25 2.17
CA TYR A 251 -30.74 -5.38 1.96
C TYR A 251 -31.04 -4.22 1.00
N LEU A 252 -32.19 -4.24 0.32
CA LEU A 252 -32.60 -3.16 -0.58
C LEU A 252 -33.34 -2.06 0.20
N PRO A 253 -33.14 -0.78 -0.16
CA PRO A 253 -33.84 0.33 0.48
C PRO A 253 -35.34 0.36 0.15
N GLN A 254 -35.73 -0.14 -1.03
CA GLN A 254 -37.12 -0.20 -1.48
C GLN A 254 -37.60 -1.65 -1.51
N LYS A 255 -38.87 -1.87 -1.15
CA LYS A 255 -39.48 -3.20 -1.27
C LYS A 255 -39.69 -3.55 -2.74
N ARG A 256 -39.06 -4.63 -3.19
CA ARG A 256 -39.30 -5.25 -4.50
C ARG A 256 -40.65 -5.96 -4.51
N ASP A 257 -41.45 -5.74 -5.55
CA ASP A 257 -42.62 -6.56 -5.83
C ASP A 257 -42.23 -7.78 -6.68
N ARG A 258 -42.42 -8.99 -6.12
CA ARG A 258 -42.13 -10.26 -6.82
C ARG A 258 -43.04 -10.50 -8.02
N ARG A 259 -44.16 -9.77 -8.16
CA ARG A 259 -45.01 -9.86 -9.36
C ARG A 259 -44.27 -9.40 -10.62
N ASN A 260 -43.33 -8.46 -10.48
CA ASN A 260 -42.52 -7.96 -11.59
C ASN A 260 -41.47 -8.99 -12.06
N ASP A 261 -41.19 -10.02 -11.26
CA ASP A 261 -40.23 -11.07 -11.60
C ASP A 261 -40.87 -12.13 -12.51
N LYS A 262 -42.20 -12.29 -12.46
CA LYS A 262 -42.94 -13.35 -13.16
C LYS A 262 -42.74 -13.36 -14.68
N PRO A 263 -42.79 -12.22 -15.40
CA PRO A 263 -42.49 -12.21 -16.81
C PRO A 263 -41.05 -12.65 -17.12
N LEU A 264 -40.09 -12.23 -16.28
CA LEU A 264 -38.67 -12.53 -16.47
C LEU A 264 -38.36 -14.02 -16.24
N GLU A 265 -38.96 -14.61 -15.20
CA GLU A 265 -38.92 -16.04 -14.92
C GLU A 265 -39.46 -16.84 -16.12
N ALA A 266 -40.62 -16.46 -16.66
CA ALA A 266 -41.25 -17.13 -17.79
C ALA A 266 -40.40 -17.04 -19.07
N ILE A 267 -39.77 -15.88 -19.33
CA ILE A 267 -38.84 -15.70 -20.45
C ILE A 267 -37.64 -16.64 -20.31
N GLY A 268 -37.04 -16.72 -19.12
CA GLY A 268 -35.91 -17.59 -18.87
C GLY A 268 -36.27 -19.08 -19.01
N GLU A 269 -37.43 -19.49 -18.48
CA GLU A 269 -37.92 -20.87 -18.56
C GLU A 269 -38.21 -21.27 -20.02
N ALA A 270 -38.88 -20.38 -20.76
CA ALA A 270 -39.15 -20.60 -22.18
C ALA A 270 -37.86 -20.73 -23.00
N ARG A 271 -36.82 -19.93 -22.72
CA ARG A 271 -35.51 -20.06 -23.39
C ARG A 271 -34.82 -21.39 -23.07
N GLN A 272 -34.90 -21.88 -21.84
CA GLN A 272 -34.35 -23.18 -21.47
C GLN A 272 -35.07 -24.30 -22.22
N LEU A 273 -36.41 -24.28 -22.26
CA LEU A 273 -37.23 -25.22 -23.03
C LEU A 273 -36.93 -25.15 -24.53
N GLN A 274 -36.78 -23.95 -25.10
CA GLN A 274 -36.42 -23.74 -26.50
C GLN A 274 -35.07 -24.37 -26.83
N LYS A 275 -34.03 -24.17 -25.98
CA LYS A 275 -32.71 -24.80 -26.15
C LYS A 275 -32.78 -26.34 -26.12
N SER A 276 -33.74 -26.89 -25.38
CA SER A 276 -34.02 -28.33 -25.33
C SER A 276 -34.92 -28.84 -26.46
N GLY A 277 -35.30 -27.97 -27.41
CA GLY A 277 -36.16 -28.33 -28.55
C GLY A 277 -37.66 -28.40 -28.23
N MET A 278 -38.07 -28.00 -27.02
CA MET A 278 -39.45 -28.08 -26.54
C MET A 278 -40.24 -26.79 -26.86
N PHE A 279 -40.30 -26.42 -28.14
CA PHE A 279 -40.86 -25.14 -28.60
C PHE A 279 -42.32 -24.92 -28.21
N MET A 280 -43.16 -25.95 -28.28
CA MET A 280 -44.58 -25.86 -27.91
C MET A 280 -44.78 -25.60 -26.42
N GLU A 281 -43.92 -26.16 -25.57
CA GLU A 281 -43.96 -25.93 -24.12
C GLU A 281 -43.42 -24.55 -23.78
N ALA A 282 -42.34 -24.12 -24.43
CA ALA A 282 -41.82 -22.76 -24.32
C ALA A 282 -42.91 -21.72 -24.66
N GLY A 283 -43.64 -21.92 -25.77
CA GLY A 283 -44.75 -21.06 -26.14
C GLY A 283 -45.91 -21.07 -25.15
N ARG A 284 -46.22 -22.24 -24.55
CA ARG A 284 -47.26 -22.36 -23.52
C ARG A 284 -46.90 -21.56 -22.28
N VAL A 285 -45.67 -21.69 -21.77
CA VAL A 285 -45.18 -20.97 -20.59
C VAL A 285 -45.31 -19.45 -20.79
N LEU A 286 -44.88 -18.93 -21.95
CA LEU A 286 -45.00 -17.50 -22.26
C LEU A 286 -46.45 -17.03 -22.36
N LYS A 287 -47.32 -17.82 -23.00
CA LYS A 287 -48.75 -17.50 -23.14
C LYS A 287 -49.43 -17.44 -21.77
N GLU A 288 -49.24 -18.46 -20.93
CA GLU A 288 -49.81 -18.51 -19.58
C GLU A 288 -49.29 -17.34 -18.72
N ALA A 289 -48.00 -17.02 -18.81
CA ALA A 289 -47.44 -15.87 -18.12
C ALA A 289 -48.04 -14.54 -18.62
N TYR A 290 -48.31 -14.41 -19.93
CA TYR A 290 -48.91 -13.23 -20.52
C TYR A 290 -50.36 -13.04 -20.05
N GLU A 291 -51.16 -14.11 -20.05
CA GLU A 291 -52.55 -14.07 -19.57
C GLU A 291 -52.64 -13.61 -18.11
N ASN A 292 -51.62 -13.91 -17.30
CA ASN A 292 -51.55 -13.54 -15.89
C ASN A 292 -50.97 -12.14 -15.61
N THR A 293 -50.11 -11.62 -16.49
CA THR A 293 -49.33 -10.38 -16.21
C THR A 293 -49.57 -9.25 -17.21
N ALA A 294 -50.13 -9.55 -18.38
CA ALA A 294 -50.30 -8.64 -19.52
C ALA A 294 -49.00 -7.94 -19.97
N SER A 295 -47.82 -8.54 -19.70
CA SER A 295 -46.54 -7.95 -20.07
C SER A 295 -46.26 -8.09 -21.56
N LEU A 296 -46.09 -6.96 -22.27
CA LEU A 296 -45.81 -6.95 -23.72
C LEU A 296 -44.51 -7.67 -24.10
N GLU A 297 -43.51 -7.67 -23.22
CA GLU A 297 -42.22 -8.34 -23.45
C GLU A 297 -42.37 -9.87 -23.65
N LEU A 298 -43.45 -10.45 -23.10
CA LEU A 298 -43.78 -11.87 -23.29
C LEU A 298 -44.28 -12.17 -24.70
N LEU A 299 -45.00 -11.23 -25.34
CA LEU A 299 -45.45 -11.36 -26.73
C LEU A 299 -44.26 -11.33 -27.69
N GLU A 300 -43.35 -10.37 -27.50
CA GLU A 300 -42.11 -10.29 -28.29
C GLU A 300 -41.27 -11.56 -28.15
N SER A 301 -41.19 -12.10 -26.92
CA SER A 301 -40.50 -13.37 -26.69
C SER A 301 -41.20 -14.54 -27.39
N LEU A 302 -42.54 -14.58 -27.37
CA LEU A 302 -43.35 -15.63 -28.00
C LEU A 302 -43.14 -15.68 -29.52
N GLU A 303 -43.08 -14.52 -30.18
CA GLU A 303 -42.81 -14.42 -31.63
C GLU A 303 -41.43 -15.00 -32.01
N ASN A 304 -40.49 -14.98 -31.08
CA ASN A 304 -39.13 -15.46 -31.30
C ASN A 304 -38.92 -16.92 -30.86
N VAL A 305 -39.87 -17.56 -30.17
CA VAL A 305 -39.76 -18.97 -29.79
C VAL A 305 -39.75 -19.90 -31.00
N PHE A 306 -40.50 -19.56 -32.05
CA PHE A 306 -40.70 -20.41 -33.24
C PHE A 306 -39.81 -20.06 -34.44
N LYS A 307 -38.91 -19.08 -34.28
CA LYS A 307 -37.86 -18.76 -35.27
C LYS A 307 -36.63 -19.60 -34.98
#